data_AF-A0A6N7CTW6-F1
#
_entry.id   AF-A0A6N7CTW6-F1
#
_cell.length_a   1.000
_cell.length_b   1.000
_cell.length_c   1.000
_cell.angle_alpha   90.00
_cell.angle_beta   90.00
_cell.angle_gamma   90.00
#
_symmetry.space_group_name_H-M   'P 1'
#
loop_
_entity.id
_entity.type
_entity.pdbx_description
1 polymer ?
#
loop_
_entity_poly.entity_id
_entity_poly.type
_entity_poly.pdbx_seq_one_letter_code
_entity_poly.pdbx_strand_id
1 'polypeptide(L)'
;MKVTATATRRGGSWVVEVPGVEGALTQARRLDQVSAIVAEAVHLLEGVPAEDVEVELDYEIGDSAALMEARAAHWQIESAAHAQECAARASRAAVAQLRRSGLSVRDIGVILDLSPQRVSQLDRARIHA
;
A
#
# COMPACT_ATOMS: atom_id res chain seq x y z
N MET A 1 7.09 -15.45 14.64
CA MET A 1 8.34 -15.77 13.90
C MET A 1 8.33 -15.00 12.59
N LYS A 2 9.42 -14.31 12.23
CA LYS A 2 9.53 -13.64 10.92
C LYS A 2 10.38 -14.47 9.98
N VAL A 3 9.90 -14.71 8.76
CA VAL A 3 10.60 -15.46 7.71
C VAL A 3 10.58 -14.72 6.39
N THR A 4 11.59 -14.95 5.56
CA THR A 4 11.63 -14.50 4.16
C THR A 4 11.36 -15.69 3.25
N ALA A 5 10.41 -15.54 2.33
CA ALA A 5 10.05 -16.53 1.34
C ALA A 5 10.43 -16.03 -0.05
N THR A 6 11.22 -16.81 -0.80
CA THR A 6 11.64 -16.47 -2.16
C THR A 6 10.79 -17.24 -3.16
N ALA A 7 10.02 -16.52 -3.99
CA ALA A 7 9.15 -17.10 -5.01
C ALA A 7 9.77 -16.98 -6.40
N THR A 8 9.98 -18.12 -7.08
CA THR A 8 10.49 -18.18 -8.46
C THR A 8 9.45 -18.81 -9.38
N ARG A 9 9.21 -18.22 -10.56
CA ARG A 9 8.22 -18.74 -11.51
C ARG A 9 8.78 -19.96 -12.26
N ARG A 10 8.14 -21.14 -12.11
CA ARG A 10 8.52 -22.39 -12.81
C ARG A 10 7.28 -23.18 -13.22
N GLY A 11 7.24 -23.68 -14.46
CA GLY A 11 6.17 -24.58 -14.91
C GLY A 11 4.74 -24.03 -14.80
N GLY A 12 4.57 -22.71 -14.80
CA GLY A 12 3.27 -22.05 -14.64
C GLY A 12 2.82 -21.83 -13.18
N SER A 13 3.55 -22.31 -12.18
CA SER A 13 3.36 -22.00 -10.76
C SER A 13 4.53 -21.16 -10.21
N TRP A 14 4.34 -20.64 -9.00
CA TRP A 14 5.42 -20.12 -8.17
C TRP A 14 5.92 -21.26 -7.31
N VAL A 15 7.22 -21.52 -7.36
CA VAL A 15 7.93 -22.38 -6.41
C VAL A 15 8.47 -21.44 -5.33
N VAL A 16 8.24 -21.79 -4.06
CA VAL A 16 8.54 -20.93 -2.92
C VAL A 16 9.49 -21.66 -1.97
N GLU A 17 10.64 -21.05 -1.73
CA GLU A 17 11.65 -21.52 -0.80
C GLU A 17 11.69 -20.62 0.44
N VAL A 18 11.88 -21.20 1.63
CA VAL A 18 12.01 -20.45 2.89
C VAL A 18 13.34 -20.83 3.54
N PRO A 19 14.44 -20.11 3.22
CA PRO A 19 15.80 -20.53 3.61
C PRO A 19 16.04 -20.72 5.11
N GLY A 20 15.24 -20.08 5.96
CA GLY A 20 15.33 -20.18 7.43
C GLY A 20 14.52 -21.30 8.06
N VAL A 21 13.84 -22.15 7.27
CA VAL A 21 12.97 -23.22 7.75
C VAL A 21 13.32 -24.50 7.00
N GLU A 22 13.91 -25.47 7.69
CA GLU A 22 14.45 -26.66 7.05
C GLU A 22 13.32 -27.50 6.41
N GLY A 23 13.46 -27.81 5.12
CA GLY A 23 12.45 -28.57 4.38
C GLY A 23 11.24 -27.75 3.91
N ALA A 24 11.20 -26.44 4.17
CA ALA A 24 10.11 -25.59 3.68
C ALA A 24 10.28 -25.23 2.20
N LEU A 25 9.74 -26.11 1.36
CA LEU A 25 9.56 -25.91 -0.08
C LEU A 25 8.07 -26.07 -0.42
N THR A 26 7.45 -25.02 -0.93
CA THR A 26 6.02 -25.03 -1.29
C THR A 26 5.80 -24.49 -2.69
N GLN A 27 4.53 -24.49 -3.13
CA GLN A 27 4.16 -23.92 -4.42
C GLN A 27 2.82 -23.20 -4.34
N ALA A 28 2.70 -22.11 -5.09
CA ALA A 28 1.48 -21.31 -5.18
C ALA A 28 1.12 -21.04 -6.64
N ARG A 29 -0.17 -20.86 -6.93
CA ARG A 29 -0.60 -20.43 -8.28
C ARG A 29 -0.44 -18.92 -8.45
N ARG A 30 -0.52 -18.17 -7.36
CA ARG A 30 -0.44 -16.71 -7.33
C ARG A 30 0.37 -16.24 -6.12
N LEU A 31 1.02 -15.08 -6.23
CA LEU A 31 1.87 -14.53 -5.18
C LEU A 31 1.09 -14.15 -3.90
N ASP A 32 -0.19 -13.76 -4.02
CA ASP A 32 -1.07 -13.44 -2.88
C ASP A 32 -1.35 -14.65 -1.97
N GLN A 33 -1.15 -15.87 -2.47
CA GLN A 33 -1.35 -17.10 -1.71
C GLN A 33 -0.11 -17.50 -0.89
N VAL A 34 1.06 -16.94 -1.22
CA VAL A 34 2.34 -17.43 -0.69
C VAL A 34 2.41 -17.27 0.82
N SER A 35 2.03 -16.11 1.36
CA SER A 35 2.12 -15.86 2.81
C SER A 35 1.34 -16.87 3.63
N ALA A 36 0.11 -17.22 3.22
CA ALA A 36 -0.71 -18.21 3.92
C ALA A 36 -0.10 -19.61 3.84
N ILE A 37 0.34 -20.03 2.65
CA ILE A 37 0.94 -21.35 2.42
C ILE A 37 2.26 -21.50 3.19
N VAL A 38 3.08 -20.44 3.24
CA VAL A 38 4.33 -20.43 4.00
C VAL A 38 4.05 -20.51 5.50
N ALA A 39 3.10 -19.73 6.02
CA ALA A 39 2.73 -19.78 7.44
C ALA A 39 2.25 -21.19 7.85
N GLU A 40 1.45 -21.85 7.03
CA GLU A 40 1.03 -23.24 7.23
C GLU A 40 2.22 -24.22 7.19
N ALA A 41 3.16 -24.04 6.27
CA ALA A 41 4.35 -24.88 6.19
C ALA A 41 5.26 -24.73 7.42
N VAL A 42 5.45 -23.49 7.90
CA VAL A 42 6.19 -23.21 9.14
C VAL A 42 5.51 -23.85 10.33
N HIS A 43 4.18 -23.78 10.40
CA HIS A 43 3.42 -24.47 11.45
C HIS A 43 3.65 -25.98 11.45
N LEU A 44 3.61 -26.60 10.28
CA LEU A 44 3.81 -28.05 10.14
C LEU A 44 5.23 -28.50 10.49
N LEU A 45 6.24 -27.70 10.15
CA LEU A 45 7.65 -28.06 10.29
C LEU A 45 8.25 -27.66 11.64
N GLU A 46 7.87 -26.50 12.16
CA GLU A 46 8.48 -25.89 13.36
C GLU A 46 7.48 -25.82 14.55
N GLY A 47 6.20 -26.15 14.34
CA GLY A 47 5.17 -26.11 15.38
C GLY A 47 4.72 -24.71 15.79
N VAL A 48 5.18 -23.66 15.11
CA VAL A 48 4.79 -22.26 15.38
C VAL A 48 3.36 -22.02 14.85
N PRO A 49 2.42 -21.45 15.62
CA PRO A 49 1.09 -21.13 15.10
C PRO A 49 1.16 -20.23 13.84
N ALA A 50 0.35 -20.53 12.82
CA ALA A 50 0.45 -19.84 11.54
C ALA A 50 0.14 -18.33 11.64
N GLU A 51 -0.76 -17.94 12.55
CA GLU A 51 -1.08 -16.55 12.86
C GLU A 51 0.09 -15.76 13.47
N ASP A 52 1.05 -16.46 14.07
CA ASP A 52 2.25 -15.87 14.65
C ASP A 52 3.41 -15.80 13.64
N VAL A 53 3.21 -16.22 12.39
CA VAL A 53 4.22 -16.19 11.33
C VAL A 53 4.03 -14.95 10.46
N GLU A 54 5.04 -14.08 10.46
CA GLU A 54 5.14 -12.95 9.53
C GLU A 54 6.00 -13.35 8.33
N VAL A 55 5.42 -13.26 7.13
CA VAL A 55 6.09 -13.66 5.89
C VAL A 55 6.44 -12.44 5.06
N GLU A 56 7.73 -12.22 4.86
CA GLU A 56 8.26 -11.27 3.88
C GLU A 56 8.47 -11.99 2.55
N LEU A 57 7.75 -11.57 1.50
CA LEU A 57 7.80 -12.20 0.19
C LEU A 57 8.83 -11.49 -0.70
N ASP A 58 9.86 -12.22 -1.09
CA ASP A 58 10.73 -11.86 -2.20
C ASP A 58 10.36 -12.69 -3.45
N TYR A 59 10.65 -12.16 -4.63
CA TYR A 59 10.31 -12.83 -5.87
C TYR A 59 11.36 -12.60 -6.95
N GLU A 60 11.77 -13.70 -7.57
CA GLU A 60 12.71 -13.69 -8.67
C GLU A 60 11.95 -13.64 -9.99
N ILE A 61 11.98 -12.46 -10.60
CA ILE A 61 11.55 -12.26 -11.98
C ILE A 61 12.83 -12.12 -12.80
N GLY A 62 13.03 -13.01 -13.78
CA GLY A 62 14.24 -13.02 -14.62
C GLY A 62 14.42 -11.79 -15.51
N ASP A 63 13.48 -10.85 -15.47
CA ASP A 63 13.53 -9.56 -16.14
C ASP A 63 13.76 -8.45 -15.10
N SER A 64 15.03 -8.09 -14.93
CA SER A 64 15.45 -7.04 -14.01
C SER A 64 14.92 -5.65 -14.38
N ALA A 65 14.69 -5.37 -15.66
CA ALA A 65 14.14 -4.10 -16.11
C ALA A 65 12.67 -3.99 -15.71
N ALA A 66 11.88 -5.04 -15.94
CA ALA A 66 10.49 -5.09 -15.49
C ALA A 66 10.36 -4.95 -13.97
N LEU A 67 11.29 -5.54 -13.20
CA LEU A 67 11.31 -5.38 -11.74
C LEU A 67 11.60 -3.92 -11.33
N MET A 68 12.58 -3.27 -11.97
CA MET A 68 12.87 -1.86 -11.72
C MET A 68 11.69 -0.96 -12.07
N GLU A 69 11.03 -1.18 -13.21
CA GLU A 69 9.82 -0.45 -13.61
C GLU A 69 8.68 -0.64 -12.60
N ALA A 70 8.45 -1.86 -12.14
CA ALA A 70 7.43 -2.14 -11.11
C ALA A 70 7.73 -1.41 -9.79
N ARG A 71 9.00 -1.38 -9.35
CA ARG A 71 9.42 -0.63 -8.16
C ARG A 71 9.22 0.88 -8.36
N ALA A 72 9.58 1.40 -9.53
CA ALA A 72 9.35 2.81 -9.86
C ALA A 72 7.86 3.15 -9.86
N ALA A 73 7.01 2.31 -10.45
CA ALA A 73 5.56 2.49 -10.45
C ALA A 73 4.98 2.48 -9.03
N HIS A 74 5.43 1.55 -8.18
CA HIS A 74 5.04 1.50 -6.77
C HIS A 74 5.41 2.80 -6.04
N TRP A 75 6.64 3.28 -6.19
CA TRP A 75 7.07 4.55 -5.61
C TRP A 75 6.21 5.74 -6.07
N GLN A 76 5.86 5.80 -7.37
CA GLN A 76 4.99 6.86 -7.88
C GLN A 76 3.58 6.80 -7.27
N ILE A 77 3.04 5.59 -7.06
CA ILE A 77 1.74 5.40 -6.40
C ILE A 77 1.79 5.92 -4.96
N GLU A 78 2.82 5.55 -4.18
CA GLU A 78 2.98 6.01 -2.79
C GLU A 78 3.17 7.53 -2.73
N SER A 79 4.01 8.09 -3.59
CA SER A 79 4.24 9.53 -3.69
C SER A 79 2.95 10.28 -4.05
N ALA A 80 2.16 9.77 -4.99
CA ALA A 80 0.87 10.36 -5.36
C ALA A 80 -0.14 10.31 -4.22
N ALA A 81 -0.21 9.20 -3.48
CA ALA A 81 -1.07 9.07 -2.31
C ALA A 81 -0.69 10.10 -1.22
N HIS A 82 0.61 10.25 -0.95
CA HIS A 82 1.11 11.23 0.01
C HIS A 82 0.83 12.67 -0.44
N ALA A 83 1.07 12.98 -1.71
CA ALA A 83 0.79 14.30 -2.28
C ALA A 83 -0.71 14.63 -2.19
N GLN A 84 -1.59 13.65 -2.45
CA GLN A 84 -3.04 13.81 -2.35
C GLN A 84 -3.48 14.10 -0.92
N GLU A 85 -2.89 13.42 0.08
CA GLU A 85 -3.16 13.69 1.49
C GLU A 85 -2.72 15.10 1.90
N CYS A 86 -1.50 15.49 1.52
CA CYS A 86 -0.95 16.82 1.77
C CYS A 86 -1.82 17.91 1.13
N ALA A 87 -2.23 17.73 -0.13
CA ALA A 87 -3.13 18.64 -0.83
C ALA A 87 -4.48 18.76 -0.11
N ALA A 88 -5.09 17.64 0.29
CA ALA A 88 -6.36 17.65 1.03
C ALA A 88 -6.25 18.42 2.35
N ARG A 89 -5.16 18.25 3.10
CA ARG A 89 -4.88 19.01 4.33
C ARG A 89 -4.70 20.50 4.05
N ALA A 90 -3.91 20.85 3.04
CA ALA A 90 -3.66 22.24 2.65
C ALA A 90 -4.95 22.95 2.20
N SER A 91 -5.76 22.31 1.36
CA SER A 91 -7.04 22.88 0.91
C SER A 91 -7.99 23.14 2.07
N ARG A 92 -8.12 22.21 3.04
CA ARG A 92 -8.94 22.43 4.25
C ARG A 92 -8.44 23.61 5.07
N ALA A 93 -7.12 23.70 5.28
CA ALA A 93 -6.52 24.79 6.04
C ALA A 93 -6.75 26.16 5.35
N ALA A 94 -6.57 26.22 4.03
CA ALA A 94 -6.79 27.42 3.24
C ALA A 94 -8.26 27.86 3.27
N VAL A 95 -9.20 26.95 3.02
CA VAL A 95 -10.65 27.24 3.13
C VAL A 95 -10.97 27.78 4.52
N ALA A 96 -10.52 27.12 5.58
CA ALA A 96 -10.78 27.56 6.95
C ALA A 96 -10.21 28.96 7.24
N GLN A 97 -9.02 29.28 6.74
CA GLN A 97 -8.42 30.59 6.93
C GLN A 97 -9.19 31.68 6.17
N LEU A 98 -9.54 31.44 4.91
CA LEU A 98 -10.30 32.39 4.10
C LEU A 98 -11.72 32.61 4.65
N ARG A 99 -12.37 31.57 5.18
CA ARG A 99 -13.66 31.70 5.88
C ARG A 99 -13.54 32.55 7.14
N ARG A 100 -12.47 32.40 7.93
CA ARG A 100 -12.21 33.27 9.11
C ARG A 100 -12.01 34.74 8.74
N SER A 101 -11.48 35.02 7.56
CA SER A 101 -11.36 36.38 7.02
C SER A 101 -12.66 36.95 6.46
N GLY A 102 -13.78 36.22 6.56
CA GLY A 102 -15.11 36.68 6.15
C GLY A 102 -15.46 36.44 4.68
N LEU A 103 -14.60 35.78 3.90
CA LEU A 103 -14.87 35.54 2.48
C LEU A 103 -16.03 34.56 2.28
N SER A 104 -16.83 34.81 1.24
CA SER A 104 -17.91 33.91 0.85
C SER A 104 -17.36 32.61 0.25
N VAL A 105 -18.15 31.54 0.32
CA VAL A 105 -17.82 30.24 -0.32
C VAL A 105 -17.55 30.40 -1.82
N ARG A 106 -18.23 31.33 -2.50
CA ARG A 106 -18.06 31.56 -3.94
C ARG A 106 -16.71 32.21 -4.25
N ASP A 107 -16.33 33.23 -3.48
CA ASP A 107 -15.05 33.92 -3.66
C ASP A 107 -13.87 32.98 -3.38
N ILE A 108 -13.99 32.16 -2.34
CA ILE A 108 -12.99 31.12 -2.01
C ILE A 108 -12.88 30.12 -3.16
N GLY A 109 -14.01 29.77 -3.79
CA GLY A 109 -14.01 28.90 -4.97
C GLY A 109 -13.19 29.49 -6.12
N VAL A 110 -13.35 30.79 -6.40
CA VAL A 110 -12.55 31.48 -7.42
C VAL A 110 -11.06 31.51 -7.04
N ILE A 111 -10.72 31.80 -5.78
CA ILE A 111 -9.33 31.90 -5.31
C ILE A 111 -8.59 30.56 -5.39
N LEU A 112 -9.26 29.47 -5.02
CA LEU A 112 -8.66 28.14 -4.97
C LEU A 112 -8.87 27.33 -6.24
N ASP A 113 -9.52 27.90 -7.26
CA ASP A 113 -9.97 27.21 -8.47
C ASP A 113 -10.79 25.94 -8.15
N LEU A 114 -11.75 26.09 -7.23
CA LEU A 114 -12.65 25.04 -6.75
C LEU A 114 -14.10 25.44 -6.95
N SER A 115 -14.97 24.44 -7.14
CA SER A 115 -16.41 24.69 -7.13
C SER A 115 -16.89 25.13 -5.72
N PRO A 116 -17.92 25.99 -5.63
CA PRO A 116 -18.51 26.36 -4.34
C PRO A 116 -18.98 25.14 -3.51
N GLN A 117 -19.43 24.07 -4.17
CA GLN A 117 -19.78 22.81 -3.52
C GLN A 117 -18.58 22.17 -2.85
N ARG A 118 -17.42 22.12 -3.54
CA ARG A 118 -16.19 21.54 -2.98
C ARG A 118 -15.68 22.35 -1.79
N VAL A 119 -15.72 23.68 -1.88
CA VAL A 119 -15.38 24.56 -0.75
C VAL A 119 -16.30 24.28 0.45
N SER A 120 -17.60 24.15 0.23
CA SER A 120 -18.56 23.82 1.29
C SER A 120 -18.30 22.46 1.94
N GLN A 121 -17.89 21.46 1.16
CA GLN A 121 -17.50 20.14 1.69
C GLN A 121 -16.24 20.24 2.57
N LEU A 122 -15.23 20.97 2.11
CA LEU A 122 -13.97 21.16 2.83
C LEU A 122 -14.16 21.96 4.14
N ASP A 123 -15.08 22.92 4.15
CA ASP A 123 -15.45 23.70 5.35
C ASP A 123 -16.13 22.81 6.42
N ARG A 124 -17.04 21.92 5.99
CA ARG A 124 -17.79 21.01 6.88
C ARG A 124 -16.98 19.82 7.40
N ALA A 125 -15.95 19.38 6.66
CA ALA A 125 -15.12 18.22 7.01
C ALA A 125 -14.38 18.36 8.36
N ARG A 126 -14.37 19.56 8.94
CA ARG A 126 -13.81 19.85 10.27
C ARG A 126 -14.73 19.44 11.44
N ILE A 127 -15.98 19.10 11.19
CA ILE A 127 -16.97 18.80 12.25
C ILE A 127 -16.87 17.33 12.74
N HIS A 128 -16.18 16.45 12.01
CA HIS A 128 -16.17 15.00 12.28
C HIS A 128 -14.75 14.41 12.46
N ALA A 129 -13.74 15.23 12.73
CA ALA A 129 -12.37 14.81 13.04
C ALA A 129 -11.95 15.37 14.40
#